data_AF-A0A7X5CY97-F1
#
_entry.id   AF-A0A7X5CY97-F1
#
_cell.length_a   1.000
_cell.length_b   1.000
_cell.length_c   1.000
_cell.angle_alpha   90.00
_cell.angle_beta   90.00
_cell.angle_gamma   90.00
#
_symmetry.space_group_name_H-M   'P 1'
#
loop_
_entity.id
_entity.type
_entity.pdbx_description
1 polymer ?
#
loop_
_entity_poly.entity_id
_entity_poly.type
_entity_poly.pdbx_seq_one_letter_code
_entity_poly.pdbx_strand_id
1 'polypeptide(L)' 'MQDGVFYIQARRCLRCGRLLTSKEAVERGYGCQCAAQAKKAEEALKPIPGQLELFDLIPGEQEE' A
#
# COMPACT_ATOMS: atom_id res chain seq x y z
N MET A 1 -18.86 12.91 -29.41
CA MET A 1 -17.84 11.87 -29.63
C MET A 1 -17.01 12.32 -30.81
N GLN A 2 -15.71 12.57 -30.64
CA GLN A 2 -14.81 12.92 -31.75
C GLN A 2 -14.34 11.62 -32.42
N ASP A 3 -14.40 11.58 -33.74
CA ASP A 3 -14.18 10.41 -34.58
C ASP A 3 -12.92 9.61 -34.19
N GLY A 4 -13.11 8.34 -33.80
CA GLY A 4 -12.05 7.34 -33.70
C GLY A 4 -11.11 7.40 -32.48
N VAL A 5 -11.23 8.38 -31.59
CA VAL A 5 -10.37 8.48 -30.39
C VAL A 5 -11.09 7.91 -29.16
N PHE A 6 -10.56 6.83 -28.59
CA PHE A 6 -11.03 6.27 -27.32
C PHE A 6 -10.03 6.58 -26.20
N TYR A 7 -10.55 7.00 -25.05
CA TYR A 7 -9.75 7.28 -23.86
C TYR A 7 -9.72 6.03 -22.98
N ILE A 8 -8.51 5.66 -22.54
CA ILE A 8 -8.31 4.59 -21.56
C ILE A 8 -7.87 5.25 -20.25
N GLN A 9 -8.52 4.92 -19.14
CA GLN A 9 -8.00 5.30 -17.83
C GLN A 9 -6.69 4.55 -17.57
N ALA A 10 -5.63 5.32 -17.29
CA ALA A 10 -4.34 4.77 -16.95
C ALA A 10 -3.71 5.53 -15.79
N ARG A 11 -2.94 4.83 -14.97
CA ARG A 11 -2.18 5.39 -13.84
C ARG A 11 -0.82 4.72 -13.74
N ARG A 12 0.17 5.38 -13.14
CA ARG A 12 1.45 4.75 -12.80
C ARG A 12 1.37 4.02 -11.46
N CYS A 13 1.99 2.85 -11.39
CA CYS A 13 2.14 2.11 -10.14
C CYS A 13 2.91 2.93 -9.10
N LEU A 14 2.38 3.07 -7.89
CA LEU A 14 2.98 3.87 -6.82
C LEU A 14 4.34 3.33 -6.35
N ARG A 15 4.64 2.04 -6.59
CA ARG A 15 5.92 1.42 -6.20
C ARG A 15 6.98 1.48 -7.29
N CYS A 16 6.63 1.06 -8.51
CA CYS A 16 7.60 0.83 -9.59
C CYS A 16 7.40 1.73 -10.82
N GLY A 17 6.38 2.59 -10.83
CA GLY A 17 6.12 3.52 -11.93
C GLY A 17 5.55 2.91 -13.21
N ARG A 18 5.37 1.57 -13.29
CA ARG A 18 4.78 0.89 -14.46
C ARG A 18 3.37 1.40 -14.77
N LEU A 19 3.05 1.54 -16.06
CA LEU A 19 1.71 1.93 -16.51
C LEU A 19 0.68 0.83 -16.21
N LEU A 20 -0.40 1.20 -15.55
CA LEU A 20 -1.55 0.37 -15.22
C LEU A 20 -2.74 0.83 -16.06
N THR A 21 -3.42 -0.12 -16.70
CA THR A 21 -4.54 0.14 -17.61
C THR A 21 -5.79 -0.66 -17.25
N SER A 22 -5.68 -1.69 -16.41
CA SER A 22 -6.85 -2.41 -15.90
C SER A 22 -7.52 -1.59 -14.79
N LYS A 23 -8.86 -1.60 -14.78
CA LYS A 23 -9.67 -0.84 -13.82
C LYS A 23 -9.25 -1.09 -12.37
N GLU A 24 -9.13 -2.36 -11.97
CA GLU A 24 -8.72 -2.75 -10.61
C GLU A 24 -7.32 -2.24 -10.25
N ALA A 25 -6.35 -2.32 -11.17
CA ALA A 25 -4.99 -1.87 -10.89
C ALA A 25 -4.90 -0.35 -10.81
N VAL A 26 -5.68 0.37 -11.61
CA VAL A 26 -5.79 1.84 -11.57
C VAL A 26 -6.40 2.30 -10.25
N GLU A 27 -7.51 1.67 -9.81
CA GLU A 27 -8.18 1.95 -8.53
C GLU A 27 -7.25 1.66 -7.34
N ARG A 28 -6.59 0.50 -7.33
CA ARG A 28 -5.64 0.14 -6.26
C ARG A 28 -4.34 0.94 -6.31
N GLY A 29 -3.96 1.49 -7.46
CA GLY A 29 -2.70 2.22 -7.67
C GLY A 29 -1.43 1.35 -7.70
N TYR A 30 -1.58 0.02 -7.63
CA TYR A 30 -0.47 -0.92 -7.65
C TYR A 30 -0.72 -2.07 -8.63
N GLY A 31 0.31 -2.41 -9.42
CA GLY A 31 0.33 -3.67 -10.18
C GLY A 31 0.29 -4.90 -9.28
N CYS A 32 -0.11 -6.05 -9.83
CA CYS A 32 -0.32 -7.31 -9.09
C CYS A 32 0.81 -7.62 -8.08
N GLN A 33 2.06 -7.71 -8.55
CA GLN A 33 3.21 -8.01 -7.69
C GLN A 33 3.50 -6.90 -6.67
N CYS A 34 3.36 -5.64 -7.06
CA CYS A 34 3.65 -4.50 -6.19
C CYS A 34 2.64 -4.39 -5.05
N ALA A 35 1.38 -4.76 -5.29
CA ALA A 35 0.35 -4.75 -4.26
C ALA A 35 0.56 -5.84 -3.23
N ALA A 36 0.93 -7.05 -3.65
CA ALA A 36 1.29 -8.13 -2.73
C ALA A 36 2.46 -7.71 -1.81
N GLN A 37 3.46 -7.03 -2.37
CA GLN A 37 4.60 -6.54 -1.59
C GLN A 37 4.23 -5.35 -0.70
N ALA A 38 3.33 -4.46 -1.13
CA ALA A 38 2.83 -3.36 -0.29
C ALA A 38 2.05 -3.91 0.92
N LYS A 39 1.17 -4.89 0.69
CA LYS A 39 0.45 -5.57 1.77
C LYS A 39 1.40 -6.24 2.77
N LYS A 40 2.41 -6.96 2.28
CA LYS A 40 3.45 -7.55 3.14
C LYS A 40 4.22 -6.53 3.97
N ALA A 41 4.52 -5.35 3.40
CA ALA A 41 5.20 -4.29 4.12
C ALA A 41 4.31 -3.69 5.23
N GLU A 42 3.01 -3.53 4.97
CA GLU A 42 2.04 -3.11 5.99
C GLU A 42 1.88 -4.17 7.09
N GLU A 43 1.85 -5.45 6.72
CA GLU A 43 1.80 -6.56 7.68
C GLU A 43 3.07 -6.66 8.53
N ALA A 44 4.24 -6.35 7.98
CA ALA A 44 5.51 -6.33 8.72
C ALA A 44 5.63 -5.15 9.71
N LEU A 45 4.89 -4.06 9.47
CA LEU A 45 4.81 -2.92 10.40
C LEU A 45 3.85 -3.20 11.56
N LYS A 46 2.98 -4.22 11.46
CA LYS A 46 2.08 -4.58 12.55
C LYS A 46 2.91 -5.29 13.64
N PRO A 47 2.76 -4.87 14.91
CA PRO A 47 3.45 -5.55 16.00
C PRO A 47 3.02 -7.02 16.04
N ILE A 48 3.99 -7.89 16.34
CA ILE A 48 3.72 -9.32 16.48
C ILE A 48 2.74 -9.48 17.64
N PRO A 49 1.64 -10.26 17.50
CA PRO A 49 0.68 -10.43 18.58
C PRO A 49 1.38 -11.04 19.81
N GLY A 50 1.40 -10.29 20.92
CA GLY A 50 2.07 -10.66 22.16
C GLY A 50 3.50 -10.14 22.33
N GLN A 51 4.03 -9.38 21.36
CA GLN A 51 5.26 -8.61 21.54
C GLN A 51 4.98 -7.41 22.44
N LEU A 52 5.74 -7.29 23.52
CA LEU A 52 5.78 -6.12 24.41
C LEU A 52 7.04 -5.32 24.07
N GLU A 53 6.92 -4.01 23.90
CA GLU A 53 8.09 -3.15 23.81
C GLU A 53 8.70 -2.96 25.21
N LEU A 54 10.00 -2.66 25.27
CA LEU A 54 10.70 -2.46 26.55
C LEU A 54 10.02 -1.39 27.41
N PHE A 55 9.42 -0.38 26.77
CA PHE A 55 8.67 0.70 27.41
C PHE A 55 7.31 0.26 27.97
N ASP A 56 6.71 -0.82 27.45
CA ASP A 56 5.47 -1.39 28.01
C ASP A 56 5.73 -2.10 29.36
N LEU A 57 6.98 -2.45 29.63
CA LEU A 57 7.43 -3.19 30.82
C LEU A 57 8.01 -2.30 31.92
N ILE A 58 8.21 -1.00 31.66
CA ILE A 58 8.72 -0.05 32.65
C ILE A 58 7.53 0.65 33.29
N PRO A 59 7.11 0.27 34.52
CA PRO A 59 6.08 1.00 35.25
C PRO A 59 6.68 2.34 35.70
N GLY A 60 6.57 3.40 34.90
CA GLY A 60 7.14 4.69 35.30
C GLY A 60 7.01 5.93 34.41
N GLU A 61 6.80 5.83 33.09
CA GLU A 61 6.74 7.03 32.24
C GLU A 61 5.55 6.99 31.28
N GLN A 62 4.34 7.16 31.85
CA GLN A 62 3.24 7.79 31.13
C GLN A 62 3.27 9.27 31.53
N GLU A 63 4.09 10.07 30.85
CA GLU A 63 3.97 11.54 30.92
C GLU A 63 2.79 11.99 30.03
N GLU A 64 2.01 12.95 30.56
CA GLU A 64 0.81 13.59 29.99
C GLU A 64 0.94 14.08 28.53
#